data_AF-A0A2N2M0S3-F1
#
_entry.id   AF-A0A2N2M0S3-F1
#
_cell.length_a   1.000
_cell.length_b   1.000
_cell.length_c   1.000
_cell.angle_alpha   90.00
_cell.angle_beta   90.00
_cell.angle_gamma   90.00
#
_symmetry.space_group_name_H-M   'P 1'
#
loop_
_entity.id
_entity.type
_entity.pdbx_description
1 polymer ?
#
loop_
_entity_poly.entity_id
_entity_poly.type
_entity_poly.pdbx_seq_one_letter_code
_entity_poly.pdbx_strand_id
1 'polypeptide(L)'
;MVQRLMENEFDEDFDFGSIKGLDRLQSMNKKDGRPTNKPGLRQLEKHQDVGETDFTGENFDFQYCASRYEQGWLTESLGDFYEQHWIKDVLRMIKGGKEASVYQCLADDSTDTIFLAAKVYRPKQFRNLKNDFVYRENRDYLDENGHVIRDTRMNHAIRKKTNYGQQLTHISWIEHEIKTMDILKKERKLSEIVRLVGPDALPDEQRLILLTADMIKNGFLQQSSFDTVDMYCAPPKQTFLLTCILTFHELAENAIKNGAPLLKISALPIKEKIIRLKSTLENNKVQEGQAVIQEIQQAFTQLGVGAQGGLSI
;
A
#
# COMPACT_ATOMS: atom_id res chain seq x y z
N MET A 1 -10.13 34.27 2.66
CA MET A 1 -11.22 34.17 3.65
C MET A 1 -12.24 33.20 3.07
N VAL A 2 -12.70 32.22 3.88
CA VAL A 2 -13.50 31.01 3.53
C VAL A 2 -12.65 29.94 2.83
N GLN A 3 -12.19 28.81 3.40
CA GLN A 3 -12.60 27.87 4.46
C GLN A 3 -13.85 27.04 4.14
N ARG A 4 -13.63 25.70 4.08
CA ARG A 4 -14.58 24.59 4.26
C ARG A 4 -15.25 24.05 2.99
N LEU A 5 -14.87 22.82 2.65
CA LEU A 5 -15.73 21.65 2.30
C LEU A 5 -14.90 20.68 1.43
N MET A 6 -14.50 19.55 2.04
CA MET A 6 -14.32 18.20 1.47
C MET A 6 -13.61 17.34 2.54
N GLU A 7 -14.20 17.32 3.73
CA GLU A 7 -14.12 16.19 4.65
C GLU A 7 -15.42 15.41 4.43
N ASN A 8 -15.33 14.08 4.29
CA ASN A 8 -16.38 13.09 4.02
C ASN A 8 -16.52 12.69 2.54
N GLU A 9 -15.76 11.66 2.16
CA GLU A 9 -16.15 10.60 1.20
C GLU A 9 -15.00 9.58 1.14
N PHE A 10 -14.90 8.80 2.21
CA PHE A 10 -14.23 7.50 2.16
C PHE A 10 -15.14 6.57 2.94
N ASP A 11 -16.01 5.89 2.20
CA ASP A 11 -17.03 5.00 2.73
C ASP A 11 -16.48 4.09 3.84
N GLU A 12 -17.14 4.23 4.98
CA GLU A 12 -17.24 3.21 6.01
C GLU A 12 -17.98 2.02 5.41
N ASP A 13 -17.26 0.94 5.14
CA ASP A 13 -17.71 -0.46 5.26
C ASP A 13 -16.80 -1.34 4.40
N PHE A 14 -15.71 -1.81 5.01
CA PHE A 14 -14.99 -2.97 4.50
C PHE A 14 -14.90 -4.00 5.63
N ASP A 15 -15.98 -4.77 5.78
CA ASP A 15 -16.01 -5.99 6.56
C ASP A 15 -15.21 -7.07 5.81
N PHE A 16 -14.04 -7.46 6.33
CA PHE A 16 -13.27 -8.61 5.86
C PHE A 16 -13.82 -9.93 6.42
N GLY A 17 -15.15 -10.05 6.51
CA GLY A 17 -15.85 -11.26 6.88
C GLY A 17 -15.57 -12.39 5.89
N SER A 18 -14.68 -13.30 6.30
CA SER A 18 -14.39 -14.61 5.70
C SER A 18 -14.20 -14.61 4.18
N ILE A 19 -12.95 -14.51 3.73
CA ILE A 19 -12.55 -14.91 2.38
C ILE A 19 -12.83 -16.42 2.24
N LYS A 20 -14.01 -16.77 1.70
CA LYS A 20 -14.33 -18.16 1.30
C LYS A 20 -13.39 -18.58 0.18
N GLY A 21 -12.41 -19.42 0.51
CA GLY A 21 -11.48 -20.00 -0.46
C GLY A 21 -10.17 -20.54 0.11
N LEU A 22 -9.84 -20.28 1.37
CA LEU A 22 -8.58 -20.74 1.98
C LEU A 22 -8.56 -22.21 2.45
N ASP A 23 -9.69 -22.93 2.46
CA ASP A 23 -9.74 -24.33 2.96
C ASP A 23 -9.37 -25.43 1.96
N ARG A 24 -8.72 -25.11 0.82
CA ARG A 24 -8.33 -26.12 -0.17
C ARG A 24 -6.84 -26.16 -0.47
N LEU A 25 -6.00 -26.24 0.56
CA LEU A 25 -4.59 -26.62 0.39
C LEU A 25 -4.11 -27.76 1.30
N GLN A 26 -5.02 -28.38 2.06
CA GLN A 26 -4.74 -29.60 2.82
C GLN A 26 -5.47 -30.81 2.22
N SER A 27 -5.02 -31.31 1.06
CA SER A 27 -5.08 -32.73 0.66
C SER A 27 -4.79 -32.92 -0.84
N MET A 28 -3.52 -32.84 -1.25
CA MET A 28 -3.09 -33.51 -2.49
C MET A 28 -1.75 -34.22 -2.26
N ASN A 29 -1.79 -35.23 -1.39
CA ASN A 29 -0.77 -36.28 -1.33
C ASN A 29 -1.44 -37.61 -1.68
N LYS A 30 -1.55 -37.91 -2.98
CA LYS A 30 -1.59 -39.28 -3.51
C LYS A 30 -1.29 -39.25 -5.01
N LYS A 31 -0.28 -40.03 -5.40
CA LYS A 31 0.08 -40.35 -6.78
C LYS A 31 -1.12 -40.99 -7.48
N ASP A 32 -1.36 -40.64 -8.75
CA ASP A 32 -1.60 -41.58 -9.86
C ASP A 32 -1.82 -40.84 -11.20
N GLY A 33 -1.24 -41.40 -12.28
CA GLY A 33 -1.63 -41.24 -13.69
C GLY A 33 -1.69 -39.84 -14.32
N ARG A 34 -0.85 -39.56 -15.33
CA ARG A 34 -1.05 -38.40 -16.24
C ARG A 34 -2.31 -38.61 -17.09
N PRO A 35 -3.31 -37.70 -17.07
CA PRO A 35 -4.34 -37.66 -18.11
C PRO A 35 -3.96 -36.63 -19.17
N THR A 36 -3.82 -37.09 -20.41
CA THR A 36 -3.87 -36.24 -21.60
C THR A 36 -5.33 -35.84 -21.82
N ASN A 37 -5.69 -34.58 -21.56
CA ASN A 37 -6.92 -33.99 -22.09
C ASN A 37 -6.78 -32.47 -22.25
N LYS A 38 -7.07 -31.98 -23.46
CA LYS A 38 -7.23 -30.56 -23.77
C LYS A 38 -8.46 -30.04 -22.99
N PRO A 39 -8.38 -28.95 -22.21
CA PRO A 39 -9.57 -28.40 -21.58
C PRO A 39 -10.36 -27.57 -22.61
N GLY A 40 -11.58 -28.01 -22.90
CA GLY A 40 -12.59 -27.23 -23.60
C GLY A 40 -13.06 -26.03 -22.77
N LEU A 41 -13.56 -25.00 -23.45
CA LEU A 41 -14.14 -23.80 -22.85
C LEU A 41 -15.18 -24.18 -21.78
N ARG A 42 -14.84 -23.94 -20.51
CA ARG A 42 -15.85 -23.82 -19.45
C ARG A 42 -16.49 -22.45 -19.60
N GLN A 43 -17.79 -22.43 -19.86
CA GLN A 43 -18.62 -21.24 -19.70
C GLN A 43 -18.47 -20.75 -18.27
N LEU A 44 -17.90 -19.54 -18.12
CA LEU A 44 -17.90 -18.83 -16.85
C LEU A 44 -19.35 -18.40 -16.59
N GLU A 45 -19.94 -18.96 -15.53
CA GLU A 45 -21.22 -18.49 -15.00
C GLU A 45 -21.05 -17.01 -14.59
N LYS A 46 -21.94 -16.18 -15.12
CA LYS A 46 -22.01 -14.75 -14.85
C LYS A 46 -22.45 -14.55 -13.40
N HIS A 47 -21.55 -14.19 -12.51
CA HIS A 47 -21.94 -13.59 -11.24
C HIS A 47 -22.38 -12.14 -11.50
N GLN A 48 -23.68 -11.90 -11.33
CA GLN A 48 -24.27 -10.57 -11.17
C GLN A 48 -23.92 -10.09 -9.76
N ASP A 49 -23.01 -9.13 -9.65
CA ASP A 49 -22.99 -8.17 -8.57
C ASP A 49 -22.40 -6.88 -9.15
N VAL A 50 -23.30 -6.00 -9.58
CA VAL A 50 -22.99 -4.62 -9.92
C VAL A 50 -23.96 -3.80 -9.11
N GLY A 51 -23.45 -3.09 -8.10
CA GLY A 51 -24.18 -2.03 -7.46
C GLY A 51 -24.52 -0.99 -8.53
N GLU A 52 -25.80 -0.85 -8.82
CA GLU A 52 -26.36 0.28 -9.56
C GLU A 52 -26.24 1.51 -8.65
N THR A 53 -25.27 2.37 -8.93
CA THR A 53 -25.38 3.78 -8.56
C THR A 53 -26.11 4.47 -9.71
N ASP A 54 -27.41 4.70 -9.52
CA ASP A 54 -28.27 5.44 -10.44
C ASP A 54 -27.81 6.91 -10.52
N PHE A 55 -26.94 7.22 -11.47
CA PHE A 55 -26.64 8.60 -11.84
C PHE A 55 -27.81 9.14 -12.68
N THR A 56 -28.57 10.08 -12.13
CA THR A 56 -29.75 10.72 -12.75
C THR A 56 -29.45 12.12 -13.29
N GLY A 57 -28.23 12.32 -13.81
CA GLY A 57 -27.83 13.50 -14.60
C GLY A 57 -27.94 13.21 -16.09
N GLU A 58 -28.02 14.24 -16.93
CA GLU A 58 -28.03 14.09 -18.39
C GLU A 58 -26.93 13.12 -18.85
N ASN A 59 -27.26 12.17 -19.73
CA ASN A 59 -26.30 11.19 -20.24
C ASN A 59 -25.09 11.94 -20.82
N PHE A 60 -23.95 11.89 -20.11
CA PHE A 60 -22.69 12.41 -20.63
C PHE A 60 -22.18 11.47 -21.73
N ASP A 61 -22.75 11.66 -22.91
CA ASP A 61 -22.39 10.94 -24.13
C ASP A 61 -21.23 11.65 -24.82
N PHE A 62 -20.16 10.91 -25.09
CA PHE A 62 -18.93 11.43 -25.70
C PHE A 62 -18.51 10.64 -26.95
N GLN A 63 -17.77 11.28 -27.85
CA GLN A 63 -17.42 10.72 -29.17
C GLN A 63 -16.45 9.52 -29.07
N TYR A 64 -15.58 9.51 -28.07
CA TYR A 64 -14.64 8.41 -27.86
C TYR A 64 -15.35 7.08 -27.60
N CYS A 65 -15.10 6.07 -28.45
CA CYS A 65 -15.67 4.73 -28.28
C CYS A 65 -14.97 3.95 -27.15
N ALA A 66 -15.36 4.24 -25.90
CA ALA A 66 -14.89 3.55 -24.72
C ALA A 66 -15.45 2.12 -24.63
N SER A 67 -14.71 1.20 -24.00
CA SER A 67 -15.27 -0.09 -23.59
C SER A 67 -16.35 0.10 -22.51
N ARG A 68 -17.27 -0.86 -22.33
CA ARG A 68 -18.37 -0.75 -21.32
C ARG A 68 -17.89 -0.33 -19.93
N TYR A 69 -16.78 -0.91 -19.46
CA TYR A 69 -16.22 -0.55 -18.17
C TYR A 69 -15.56 0.84 -18.17
N GLU A 70 -14.91 1.19 -19.28
CA GLU A 70 -14.23 2.47 -19.45
C GLU A 70 -15.17 3.65 -19.55
N GLN A 71 -16.34 3.42 -20.16
CA GLN A 71 -17.41 4.41 -20.20
C GLN A 71 -17.87 4.76 -18.79
N GLY A 72 -18.08 3.76 -17.92
CA GLY A 72 -18.52 3.97 -16.54
C GLY A 72 -17.61 4.92 -15.74
N TRP A 73 -16.30 4.66 -15.69
CA TRP A 73 -15.40 5.52 -14.91
C TRP A 73 -15.12 6.87 -15.58
N LEU A 74 -15.27 6.98 -16.92
CA LEU A 74 -15.18 8.26 -17.60
C LEU A 74 -16.37 9.14 -17.25
N THR A 75 -17.58 8.58 -17.24
CA THR A 75 -18.78 9.28 -16.81
C THR A 75 -18.69 9.70 -15.35
N GLU A 76 -18.28 8.80 -14.45
CA GLU A 76 -18.08 9.11 -13.04
C GLU A 76 -17.01 10.20 -12.80
N SER A 77 -15.91 10.16 -13.56
CA SER A 77 -14.79 11.09 -13.33
C SER A 77 -14.94 12.45 -14.03
N LEU A 78 -15.68 12.51 -15.14
CA LEU A 78 -15.77 13.70 -16.00
C LEU A 78 -17.18 14.29 -16.09
N GLY A 79 -18.21 13.62 -15.56
CA GLY A 79 -19.60 14.08 -15.62
C GLY A 79 -19.78 15.48 -15.05
N ASP A 80 -19.29 15.73 -13.83
CA ASP A 80 -19.38 17.06 -13.19
C ASP A 80 -18.70 18.16 -14.02
N PHE A 81 -17.59 17.84 -14.69
CA PHE A 81 -16.87 18.79 -15.55
C PHE A 81 -17.61 19.08 -16.85
N TYR A 82 -18.40 18.12 -17.33
CA TYR A 82 -19.31 18.33 -18.44
C TYR A 82 -20.50 19.20 -18.04
N GLU A 83 -21.15 18.89 -16.91
CA GLU A 83 -22.28 19.66 -16.38
C GLU A 83 -21.91 21.11 -16.06
N GLN A 84 -20.69 21.33 -15.57
CA GLN A 84 -20.18 22.68 -15.29
C GLN A 84 -19.67 23.42 -16.53
N HIS A 85 -19.80 22.86 -17.73
CA HIS A 85 -19.31 23.41 -18.99
C HIS A 85 -17.80 23.70 -19.00
N TRP A 86 -16.99 22.83 -18.38
CA TRP A 86 -15.54 22.86 -18.55
C TRP A 86 -15.09 22.04 -19.75
N ILE A 87 -15.80 20.94 -20.01
CA ILE A 87 -15.53 20.00 -21.09
C ILE A 87 -16.81 19.81 -21.89
N LYS A 88 -16.71 19.86 -23.23
CA LYS A 88 -17.80 19.54 -24.15
C LYS A 88 -17.83 18.08 -24.57
N ASP A 89 -16.66 17.46 -24.71
CA ASP A 89 -16.57 16.10 -25.26
C ASP A 89 -15.24 15.42 -24.88
N VAL A 90 -15.21 14.08 -24.89
CA VAL A 90 -14.00 13.26 -24.85
C VAL A 90 -13.76 12.67 -26.23
N LEU A 91 -12.66 13.09 -26.87
CA LEU A 91 -12.40 12.76 -28.28
C LEU A 91 -11.61 11.45 -28.44
N ARG A 92 -10.56 11.25 -27.62
CA ARG A 92 -9.70 10.06 -27.68
C ARG A 92 -8.83 9.90 -26.45
N MET A 93 -8.40 8.66 -26.18
CA MET A 93 -7.29 8.40 -25.27
C MET A 93 -5.95 8.82 -25.91
N ILE A 94 -5.18 9.66 -25.21
CA ILE A 94 -3.82 10.08 -25.60
C ILE A 94 -2.80 9.06 -25.14
N LYS A 95 -2.89 8.62 -23.88
CA LYS A 95 -1.90 7.69 -23.29
C LYS A 95 -2.52 6.85 -22.19
N GLY A 96 -2.40 5.53 -22.32
CA GLY A 96 -2.68 4.60 -21.24
C GLY A 96 -1.51 4.53 -20.25
N GLY A 97 -1.80 4.63 -18.95
CA GLY A 97 -0.81 4.45 -17.88
C GLY A 97 -1.04 3.15 -17.09
N LYS A 98 -0.39 3.02 -15.92
CA LYS A 98 -0.58 1.91 -14.96
C LYS A 98 -1.89 2.12 -14.16
N GLU A 99 -2.09 3.34 -13.68
CA GLU A 99 -3.15 3.72 -12.73
C GLU A 99 -4.20 4.66 -13.32
N ALA A 100 -3.79 5.46 -14.30
CA ALA A 100 -4.62 6.43 -14.98
C ALA A 100 -4.36 6.40 -16.48
N SER A 101 -5.36 6.81 -17.25
CA SER A 101 -5.23 7.10 -18.67
C SER A 101 -5.43 8.61 -18.87
N VAL A 102 -4.72 9.18 -19.84
CA VAL A 102 -4.89 10.57 -20.24
C VAL A 102 -5.74 10.61 -21.50
N TYR A 103 -6.81 11.41 -21.49
CA TYR A 103 -7.74 11.61 -22.58
C TYR A 103 -7.65 13.05 -23.08
N GLN A 104 -7.86 13.22 -24.38
CA GLN A 104 -8.04 14.53 -24.99
C GLN A 104 -9.52 14.86 -24.96
N CYS A 105 -9.83 15.96 -24.30
CA CYS A 105 -11.17 16.51 -24.18
C CYS A 105 -11.28 17.77 -25.04
N LEU A 106 -12.46 18.00 -25.62
CA LEU A 106 -12.82 19.28 -26.22
C LEU A 106 -13.24 20.21 -25.08
N ALA A 107 -12.63 21.38 -25.00
CA ALA A 107 -13.01 22.35 -23.99
C ALA A 107 -14.27 23.10 -24.41
N ASP A 108 -14.94 23.71 -23.44
CA ASP A 108 -16.08 24.59 -23.72
C ASP A 108 -15.64 25.94 -24.32
N ASP A 109 -16.54 26.62 -25.05
CA ASP A 109 -16.24 27.91 -25.70
C ASP A 109 -15.99 29.02 -24.67
N SER A 110 -16.41 28.81 -23.42
CA SER A 110 -16.11 29.68 -22.29
C SER A 110 -14.63 29.63 -21.84
N THR A 111 -13.86 28.65 -22.32
CA THR A 111 -12.45 28.49 -21.98
C THR A 111 -11.52 29.03 -23.08
N ASP A 112 -10.36 29.58 -22.68
CA ASP A 112 -9.38 30.16 -23.62
C ASP A 112 -8.61 29.12 -24.46
N THR A 113 -8.99 27.84 -24.38
CA THR A 113 -8.26 26.73 -24.99
C THR A 113 -9.21 25.81 -25.73
N ILE A 114 -8.78 25.24 -26.85
CA ILE A 114 -9.63 24.34 -27.64
C ILE A 114 -9.64 22.92 -27.06
N PHE A 115 -8.52 22.47 -26.50
CA PHE A 115 -8.35 21.10 -26.00
C PHE A 115 -7.83 21.08 -24.56
N LEU A 116 -8.37 20.15 -23.77
CA LEU A 116 -7.93 19.83 -22.43
C LEU A 116 -7.38 18.40 -22.37
N ALA A 117 -6.45 18.15 -21.45
CA ALA A 117 -5.96 16.81 -21.16
C ALA A 117 -6.53 16.35 -19.82
N ALA A 118 -7.48 15.42 -19.86
CA ALA A 118 -8.07 14.84 -18.66
C ALA A 118 -7.28 13.59 -18.24
N LYS A 119 -6.69 13.62 -17.04
CA LYS A 119 -6.05 12.44 -16.44
C LYS A 119 -7.07 11.72 -15.57
N VAL A 120 -7.59 10.60 -16.06
CA VAL A 120 -8.65 9.84 -15.38
C VAL A 120 -8.08 8.56 -14.77
N TYR A 121 -8.33 8.36 -13.47
CA TYR A 121 -7.88 7.21 -12.71
C TYR A 121 -8.82 6.03 -12.90
N ARG A 122 -8.27 4.83 -13.09
CA ARG A 122 -9.07 3.61 -13.22
C ARG A 122 -9.43 3.03 -11.85
N PRO A 123 -10.60 2.40 -11.70
CA PRO A 123 -10.94 1.61 -10.52
C PRO A 123 -9.83 0.59 -10.23
N LYS A 124 -9.56 0.32 -8.95
CA LYS A 124 -8.43 -0.51 -8.50
C LYS A 124 -8.35 -1.87 -9.23
N GLN A 125 -9.50 -2.52 -9.42
CA GLN A 125 -9.63 -3.81 -10.11
C GLN A 125 -9.17 -3.80 -11.58
N PHE A 126 -9.13 -2.64 -12.22
CA PHE A 126 -8.71 -2.46 -13.62
C PHE A 126 -7.32 -1.79 -13.76
N ARG A 127 -6.57 -1.65 -12.65
CA ARG A 127 -5.19 -1.15 -12.68
C ARG A 127 -4.24 -2.28 -13.09
N ASN A 128 -3.52 -2.07 -14.18
CA ASN A 128 -2.65 -3.08 -14.78
C ASN A 128 -1.29 -3.10 -14.07
N LEU A 129 -1.06 -4.04 -13.14
CA LEU A 129 0.18 -4.17 -12.36
C LEU A 129 1.30 -4.90 -13.15
N LYS A 130 1.42 -4.68 -14.46
CA LYS A 130 2.28 -5.46 -15.38
C LYS A 130 3.77 -5.56 -14.99
N ASN A 131 4.26 -4.69 -14.10
CA ASN A 131 5.64 -4.67 -13.59
C ASN A 131 5.73 -4.73 -12.06
N ASP A 132 4.78 -5.40 -11.39
CA ASP A 132 4.82 -5.52 -9.92
C ASP A 132 6.01 -6.32 -9.40
N PHE A 133 6.60 -7.16 -10.26
CA PHE A 133 7.80 -7.94 -9.96
C PHE A 133 8.97 -7.07 -9.44
N VAL A 134 9.13 -5.84 -9.92
CA VAL A 134 10.22 -4.95 -9.47
C VAL A 134 10.02 -4.52 -8.01
N TYR A 135 8.78 -4.43 -7.53
CA TYR A 135 8.40 -4.05 -6.14
C TYR A 135 8.67 -5.16 -5.11
N ARG A 136 9.24 -6.28 -5.54
CA ARG A 136 9.22 -7.55 -4.81
C ARG A 136 10.60 -8.16 -4.55
N GLU A 137 11.67 -7.65 -5.18
CA GLU A 137 12.98 -8.34 -5.23
C GLU A 137 13.83 -8.28 -3.93
N ASN A 138 13.48 -7.47 -2.93
CA ASN A 138 14.30 -7.25 -1.71
C ASN A 138 13.50 -7.29 -0.38
N ARG A 139 12.47 -8.12 -0.28
CA ARG A 139 11.60 -8.23 0.92
C ARG A 139 11.77 -9.61 1.57
N ASP A 140 11.74 -9.67 2.91
CA ASP A 140 11.54 -10.94 3.61
C ASP A 140 10.13 -11.44 3.28
N TYR A 141 10.01 -12.68 2.83
CA TYR A 141 8.73 -13.22 2.40
C TYR A 141 7.89 -13.58 3.62
N LEU A 142 6.71 -13.01 3.75
CA LEU A 142 5.72 -13.37 4.77
C LEU A 142 4.77 -14.47 4.28
N ASP A 143 4.36 -15.34 5.18
CA ASP A 143 3.31 -16.32 4.96
C ASP A 143 1.92 -15.67 5.04
N GLU A 144 0.87 -16.47 4.86
CA GLU A 144 -0.54 -16.05 4.94
C GLU A 144 -0.97 -15.50 6.31
N ASN A 145 -0.14 -15.65 7.33
CA ASN A 145 -0.37 -15.17 8.68
C ASN A 145 0.57 -13.99 9.04
N GLY A 146 1.34 -13.48 8.07
CA GLY A 146 2.27 -12.38 8.28
C GLY A 146 3.60 -12.78 8.94
N HIS A 147 3.93 -14.07 9.07
CA HIS A 147 5.20 -14.52 9.62
C HIS A 147 6.28 -14.69 8.55
N VAL A 148 7.53 -14.40 8.89
CA VAL A 148 8.67 -14.60 7.97
C VAL A 148 8.83 -16.07 7.57
N ILE A 149 8.77 -16.33 6.27
CA ILE A 149 9.00 -17.62 5.62
C ILE A 149 10.49 -17.97 5.74
N ARG A 150 10.81 -18.84 6.70
CA ARG A 150 12.17 -19.37 6.91
C ARG A 150 12.44 -20.67 6.15
N ASP A 151 11.41 -21.27 5.55
CA ASP A 151 11.55 -22.54 4.83
C ASP A 151 12.48 -22.37 3.61
N THR A 152 13.57 -23.15 3.59
CA THR A 152 14.58 -23.15 2.54
C THR A 152 13.98 -23.50 1.16
N ARG A 153 12.92 -24.32 1.11
CA ARG A 153 12.24 -24.71 -0.14
C ARG A 153 11.40 -23.57 -0.69
N MET A 154 10.71 -22.85 0.18
CA MET A 154 9.93 -21.67 -0.20
C MET A 154 10.88 -20.57 -0.68
N ASN A 155 11.96 -20.29 0.06
CA ASN A 155 13.00 -19.35 -0.37
C ASN A 155 13.66 -19.75 -1.71
N HIS A 156 13.89 -21.04 -1.95
CA HIS A 156 14.37 -21.53 -3.23
C HIS A 156 13.36 -21.31 -4.36
N ALA A 157 12.08 -21.60 -4.12
CA ALA A 157 11.00 -21.40 -5.08
C ALA A 157 10.86 -19.93 -5.48
N ILE A 158 11.02 -19.03 -4.51
CA ILE A 158 10.94 -17.59 -4.74
C ILE A 158 12.16 -17.08 -5.52
N ARG A 159 13.38 -17.48 -5.14
CA ARG A 159 14.60 -17.17 -5.88
C ARG A 159 14.56 -17.71 -7.32
N LYS A 160 13.93 -18.86 -7.54
CA LYS A 160 13.73 -19.46 -8.86
C LYS A 160 12.53 -18.87 -9.62
N LYS A 161 11.80 -17.91 -9.04
CA LYS A 161 10.60 -17.28 -9.62
C LYS A 161 9.56 -18.31 -10.09
N THR A 162 9.40 -19.43 -9.39
CA THR A 162 8.37 -20.44 -9.71
C THR A 162 6.97 -19.86 -9.48
N ASN A 163 5.92 -20.44 -10.07
CA ASN A 163 4.53 -19.97 -9.85
C ASN A 163 4.17 -19.87 -8.36
N TYR A 164 4.58 -20.87 -7.57
CA TYR A 164 4.42 -20.87 -6.11
C TYR A 164 5.25 -19.77 -5.43
N GLY A 165 6.52 -19.58 -5.83
CA GLY A 165 7.36 -18.51 -5.30
C GLY A 165 6.82 -17.10 -5.61
N GLN A 166 6.23 -16.90 -6.79
CA GLN A 166 5.60 -15.64 -7.16
C GLN A 166 4.32 -15.35 -6.34
N GLN A 167 3.56 -16.39 -5.97
CA GLN A 167 2.40 -16.29 -5.08
C GLN A 167 2.81 -15.90 -3.66
N LEU A 168 3.82 -16.56 -3.09
CA LEU A 168 4.35 -16.23 -1.76
C LEU A 168 4.85 -14.79 -1.68
N THR A 169 5.52 -14.34 -2.75
CA THR A 169 6.01 -12.98 -2.84
C THR A 169 4.88 -11.95 -2.89
N HIS A 170 3.78 -12.28 -3.56
CA HIS A 170 2.59 -11.44 -3.65
C HIS A 170 1.91 -11.29 -2.28
N ILE A 171 1.76 -12.40 -1.55
CA ILE A 171 1.14 -12.42 -0.22
C ILE A 171 1.95 -11.54 0.74
N SER A 172 3.27 -11.71 0.76
CA SER A 172 4.17 -10.91 1.59
C SER A 172 4.07 -9.40 1.37
N TRP A 173 3.87 -8.96 0.12
CA TRP A 173 3.70 -7.54 -0.20
C TRP A 173 2.39 -6.99 0.36
N ILE A 174 1.30 -7.73 0.16
CA ILE A 174 -0.02 -7.37 0.64
C ILE A 174 -0.01 -7.23 2.17
N GLU A 175 0.64 -8.15 2.88
CA GLU A 175 0.71 -8.10 4.34
C GLU A 175 1.39 -6.83 4.86
N HIS A 176 2.49 -6.40 4.25
CA HIS A 176 3.14 -5.12 4.63
C HIS A 176 2.22 -3.92 4.38
N GLU A 177 1.50 -3.92 3.26
CA GLU A 177 0.57 -2.85 2.91
C GLU A 177 -0.61 -2.81 3.90
N ILE A 178 -1.24 -3.95 4.18
CA ILE A 178 -2.34 -4.07 5.14
C ILE A 178 -1.89 -3.57 6.51
N LYS A 179 -0.75 -4.07 7.01
CA LYS A 179 -0.21 -3.66 8.33
C LYS A 179 0.07 -2.16 8.39
N THR A 180 0.64 -1.60 7.33
CA THR A 180 0.90 -0.15 7.22
C THR A 180 -0.38 0.65 7.25
N MET A 181 -1.39 0.24 6.47
CA MET A 181 -2.70 0.88 6.43
C MET A 181 -3.42 0.80 7.76
N ASP A 182 -3.32 -0.33 8.47
CA ASP A 182 -3.92 -0.50 9.79
C ASP A 182 -3.27 0.40 10.84
N ILE A 183 -1.94 0.56 10.82
CA ILE A 183 -1.24 1.51 11.69
C ILE A 183 -1.73 2.94 11.43
N LEU A 184 -1.85 3.36 10.17
CA LEU A 184 -2.32 4.70 9.81
C LEU A 184 -3.80 4.93 10.17
N LYS A 185 -4.66 3.91 10.02
CA LYS A 185 -6.07 3.98 10.44
C LYS A 185 -6.18 4.13 11.96
N LYS A 186 -5.42 3.33 12.72
CA LYS A 186 -5.37 3.43 14.19
C LYS A 186 -4.83 4.77 14.63
N GLU A 187 -3.78 5.28 13.98
CA GLU A 187 -3.22 6.60 14.28
C GLU A 187 -4.24 7.73 14.08
N ARG A 188 -5.06 7.68 13.03
CA ARG A 188 -6.12 8.68 12.83
C ARG A 188 -7.08 8.75 14.03
N LYS A 189 -7.60 7.59 14.44
CA LYS A 189 -8.50 7.47 15.61
C LYS A 189 -7.82 7.96 16.90
N LEU A 190 -6.56 7.56 17.11
CA LEU A 190 -5.80 7.97 18.30
C LEU A 190 -5.50 9.47 18.29
N SER A 191 -5.24 10.07 17.13
CA SER A 191 -4.96 11.51 17.02
C SER A 191 -6.14 12.38 17.41
N GLU A 192 -7.37 11.94 17.14
CA GLU A 192 -8.58 12.61 17.62
C GLU A 192 -8.67 12.59 19.14
N ILE A 193 -8.36 11.44 19.76
CA ILE A 193 -8.32 11.31 21.22
C ILE A 193 -7.23 12.21 21.80
N VAL A 194 -6.01 12.19 21.23
CA VAL A 194 -4.88 13.05 21.67
C VAL A 194 -5.24 14.53 21.63
N ARG A 195 -6.00 14.99 20.63
CA ARG A 195 -6.46 16.39 20.56
C ARG A 195 -7.36 16.79 21.74
N LEU A 196 -8.06 15.84 22.35
CA LEU A 196 -8.98 16.09 23.46
C LEU A 196 -8.29 15.99 24.83
N VAL A 197 -7.48 14.96 25.05
CA VAL A 197 -6.93 14.63 26.38
C VAL A 197 -5.42 14.80 26.50
N GLY A 198 -4.72 15.07 25.40
CA GLY A 198 -3.26 15.13 25.33
C GLY A 198 -2.60 13.75 25.11
N PRO A 199 -1.33 13.73 24.67
CA PRO A 199 -0.66 12.49 24.27
C PRO A 199 -0.26 11.59 25.45
N ASP A 200 -0.11 12.16 26.65
CA ASP A 200 0.32 11.43 27.85
C ASP A 200 -0.80 10.61 28.50
N ALA A 201 -2.06 10.81 28.07
CA ALA A 201 -3.21 10.03 28.53
C ALA A 201 -3.27 8.63 27.89
N LEU A 202 -2.52 8.39 26.80
CA LEU A 202 -2.55 7.12 26.08
C LEU A 202 -1.57 6.10 26.67
N PRO A 203 -1.93 4.80 26.70
CA PRO A 203 -0.98 3.72 26.99
C PRO A 203 0.19 3.68 26.00
N ASP A 204 1.34 3.17 26.45
CA ASP A 204 2.58 3.07 25.64
C ASP A 204 2.37 2.33 24.31
N GLU A 205 1.53 1.29 24.28
CA GLU A 205 1.18 0.58 23.04
C GLU A 205 0.49 1.49 22.00
N GLN A 206 -0.42 2.35 22.46
CA GLN A 206 -1.12 3.30 21.58
C GLN A 206 -0.21 4.45 21.17
N ARG A 207 0.65 4.93 22.08
CA ARG A 207 1.67 5.93 21.75
C ARG A 207 2.71 5.38 20.76
N LEU A 208 3.02 4.08 20.80
CA LEU A 208 3.87 3.43 19.80
C LEU A 208 3.25 3.45 18.40
N ILE A 209 1.92 3.31 18.28
CA ILE A 209 1.22 3.44 16.99
C ILE A 209 1.43 4.84 16.41
N LEU A 210 1.28 5.89 17.23
CA LEU A 210 1.52 7.27 16.81
C LEU A 210 2.97 7.48 16.35
N LEU A 211 3.94 6.97 17.12
CA LEU A 211 5.37 7.03 16.78
C LEU A 211 5.66 6.35 15.44
N THR A 212 5.09 5.15 15.24
CA THR A 212 5.29 4.36 14.03
C THR A 212 4.66 5.04 12.82
N ALA A 213 3.45 5.58 12.99
CA ALA A 213 2.77 6.34 11.94
C ALA A 213 3.54 7.60 11.54
N ASP A 214 4.17 8.29 12.49
CA ASP A 214 5.07 9.42 12.19
C ASP A 214 6.27 8.95 11.34
N MET A 215 6.88 7.81 11.69
CA MET A 215 7.94 7.21 10.87
C MET A 215 7.47 6.84 9.46
N ILE A 216 6.25 6.31 9.31
CA ILE A 216 5.66 6.00 8.00
C ILE A 216 5.44 7.30 7.19
N LYS A 217 4.85 8.32 7.81
CA LYS A 217 4.57 9.61 7.16
C LYS A 217 5.86 10.30 6.71
N ASN A 218 6.84 10.42 7.60
CA ASN A 218 8.06 11.19 7.34
C ASN A 218 9.14 10.37 6.63
N GLY A 219 9.22 9.06 6.86
CA GLY A 219 10.25 8.18 6.33
C GLY A 219 9.87 7.44 5.04
N PHE A 220 8.58 7.38 4.69
CA PHE A 220 8.11 6.62 3.53
C PHE A 220 7.14 7.40 2.63
N LEU A 221 6.09 8.01 3.18
CA LEU A 221 5.05 8.68 2.38
C LEU A 221 5.47 10.05 1.86
N GLN A 222 6.13 10.86 2.70
CA GLN A 222 6.61 12.18 2.30
C GLN A 222 7.85 12.04 1.43
N GLN A 223 7.80 12.57 0.21
CA GLN A 223 8.93 12.61 -0.72
C GLN A 223 9.25 14.04 -1.13
N SER A 224 10.54 14.36 -1.21
CA SER A 224 11.01 15.66 -1.72
C SER A 224 11.32 15.58 -3.21
N SER A 225 10.58 16.31 -4.04
CA SER A 225 10.87 16.43 -5.48
C SER A 225 12.15 17.21 -5.79
N PHE A 226 12.71 17.92 -4.80
CA PHE A 226 13.92 18.74 -4.95
C PHE A 226 15.19 18.02 -4.48
N ASP A 227 15.07 16.87 -3.81
CA ASP A 227 16.21 16.10 -3.32
C ASP A 227 16.68 15.10 -4.38
N THR A 228 17.99 15.03 -4.63
CA THR A 228 18.55 14.21 -5.71
C THR A 228 18.40 12.70 -5.48
N VAL A 229 18.23 12.25 -4.23
CA VAL A 229 18.12 10.84 -3.85
C VAL A 229 16.67 10.45 -3.57
N ASP A 230 15.87 11.36 -3.02
CA ASP A 230 14.46 11.16 -2.63
C ASP A 230 13.46 11.58 -3.73
N MET A 231 13.89 12.27 -4.81
CA MET A 231 13.00 12.64 -5.94
C MET A 231 12.34 11.43 -6.63
N TYR A 232 12.99 10.26 -6.55
CA TYR A 232 12.48 9.02 -7.12
C TYR A 232 12.90 7.85 -6.25
N CYS A 233 11.93 7.03 -5.85
CA CYS A 233 12.18 5.84 -5.05
C CYS A 233 11.92 4.59 -5.90
N ALA A 234 12.97 3.85 -6.22
CA ALA A 234 12.88 2.60 -6.96
C ALA A 234 12.20 1.52 -6.10
N PRO A 235 11.46 0.59 -6.70
CA PRO A 235 10.67 -0.37 -5.93
C PRO A 235 11.45 -1.25 -4.91
N PRO A 236 12.70 -1.66 -5.16
CA PRO A 236 13.50 -2.36 -4.15
C PRO A 236 13.86 -1.48 -2.95
N LYS A 237 14.08 -0.17 -3.16
CA LYS A 237 14.31 0.81 -2.09
C LYS A 237 13.03 1.05 -1.29
N GLN A 238 11.89 1.26 -1.96
CA GLN A 238 10.58 1.43 -1.30
C GLN A 238 10.30 0.28 -0.32
N THR A 239 10.51 -0.94 -0.81
CA THR A 239 10.41 -2.16 -0.02
C THR A 239 11.28 -2.13 1.23
N PHE A 240 12.56 -1.83 1.03
CA PHE A 240 13.54 -1.81 2.10
C PHE A 240 13.21 -0.78 3.20
N LEU A 241 12.80 0.44 2.80
CA LEU A 241 12.39 1.49 3.73
C LEU A 241 11.21 1.03 4.60
N LEU A 242 10.19 0.45 3.97
CA LEU A 242 9.01 -0.02 4.68
C LEU A 242 9.33 -1.18 5.63
N THR A 243 10.17 -2.12 5.20
CA THR A 243 10.65 -3.21 6.06
C THR A 243 11.37 -2.66 7.29
N CYS A 244 12.27 -1.68 7.16
CA CYS A 244 12.95 -1.09 8.32
C CYS A 244 11.97 -0.50 9.34
N ILE A 245 10.95 0.21 8.87
CA ILE A 245 9.93 0.82 9.73
C ILE A 245 9.08 -0.25 10.44
N LEU A 246 8.62 -1.27 9.71
CA LEU A 246 7.79 -2.34 10.28
C LEU A 246 8.59 -3.24 11.23
N THR A 247 9.85 -3.55 10.93
CA THR A 247 10.75 -4.28 11.85
C THR A 247 10.99 -3.49 13.14
N PHE A 248 11.18 -2.16 13.05
CA PHE A 248 11.27 -1.31 14.24
C PHE A 248 9.99 -1.40 15.08
N HIS A 249 8.82 -1.31 14.43
CA HIS A 249 7.52 -1.41 15.11
C HIS A 249 7.35 -2.72 15.87
N GLU A 250 7.64 -3.86 15.23
CA GLU A 250 7.52 -5.19 15.85
C GLU A 250 8.45 -5.35 17.06
N LEU A 251 9.70 -4.91 16.93
CA LEU A 251 10.67 -4.99 18.04
C LEU A 251 10.29 -4.05 19.18
N ALA A 252 9.77 -2.86 18.87
CA ALA A 252 9.26 -1.93 19.86
C ALA A 252 8.04 -2.49 20.60
N GLU A 253 7.09 -3.06 19.88
CA GLU A 253 5.89 -3.68 20.46
C GLU A 253 6.26 -4.81 21.43
N ASN A 254 7.18 -5.68 21.00
CA ASN A 254 7.71 -6.74 21.86
C ASN A 254 8.47 -6.21 23.08
N ALA A 255 9.26 -5.15 22.92
CA ALA A 255 9.97 -4.53 24.03
C ALA A 255 9.01 -3.92 25.07
N ILE A 256 7.94 -3.25 24.62
CA ILE A 256 6.90 -2.69 25.51
C ILE A 256 6.16 -3.81 26.25
N LYS A 257 5.79 -4.90 25.55
CA LYS A 257 5.19 -6.09 26.18
C LYS A 257 6.07 -6.71 27.26
N ASN A 258 7.40 -6.60 27.10
CA ASN A 258 8.39 -7.03 28.08
C ASN A 258 8.73 -5.95 29.15
N GLY A 259 7.97 -4.86 29.22
CA GLY A 259 8.09 -3.83 30.26
C GLY A 259 9.08 -2.69 29.94
N ALA A 260 9.62 -2.60 28.72
CA ALA A 260 10.46 -1.48 28.35
C ALA A 260 9.61 -0.20 28.15
N PRO A 261 9.96 0.93 28.78
CA PRO A 261 9.20 2.17 28.63
C PRO A 261 9.36 2.77 27.23
N LEU A 262 8.27 3.25 26.63
CA LEU A 262 8.29 3.84 25.29
C LEU A 262 9.27 5.01 25.18
N LEU A 263 9.46 5.80 26.24
CA LEU A 263 10.43 6.90 26.27
C LEU A 263 11.83 6.44 25.86
N LYS A 264 12.31 5.31 26.38
CA LYS A 264 13.64 4.77 26.01
C LYS A 264 13.68 4.33 24.55
N ILE A 265 12.62 3.71 24.04
CA ILE A 265 12.51 3.29 22.63
C ILE A 265 12.53 4.52 21.71
N SER A 266 11.76 5.55 22.04
CA SER A 266 11.63 6.78 21.25
C SER A 266 12.93 7.57 21.16
N ALA A 267 13.82 7.40 22.14
CA ALA A 267 15.14 8.01 22.23
C ALA A 267 16.22 7.25 21.45
N LEU A 268 15.91 6.07 20.90
CA LEU A 268 16.89 5.30 20.13
C LEU A 268 17.32 6.07 18.87
N PRO A 269 18.64 6.24 18.62
CA PRO A 269 19.14 6.97 17.45
C PRO A 269 18.79 6.27 16.12
N ILE A 270 18.53 4.96 16.17
CA ILE A 270 18.16 4.18 14.98
C ILE A 270 16.87 4.69 14.32
N LYS A 271 15.95 5.28 15.09
CA LYS A 271 14.71 5.86 14.58
C LYS A 271 14.97 6.93 13.53
N GLU A 272 15.84 7.88 13.85
CA GLU A 272 16.16 8.99 12.97
C GLU A 272 16.97 8.52 11.75
N LYS A 273 17.85 7.52 11.95
CA LYS A 273 18.56 6.86 10.85
C LYS A 273 17.57 6.22 9.87
N ILE A 274 16.54 5.51 10.35
CA ILE A 274 15.50 4.90 9.50
C ILE A 274 14.78 5.97 8.67
N ILE A 275 14.32 7.06 9.29
CA ILE A 275 13.59 8.13 8.60
C ILE A 275 14.46 8.76 7.49
N ARG A 276 15.76 8.95 7.75
CA ARG A 276 16.70 9.56 6.81
C ARG A 276 17.09 8.64 5.65
N LEU A 277 16.81 7.33 5.71
CA LEU A 277 17.15 6.40 4.61
C LEU A 277 16.55 6.82 3.27
N LYS A 278 15.40 7.51 3.26
CA LYS A 278 14.79 7.99 2.02
C LYS A 278 15.70 8.94 1.23
N SER A 279 16.52 9.75 1.91
CA SER A 279 17.46 10.70 1.28
C SER A 279 18.93 10.27 1.35
N THR A 280 19.29 9.30 2.21
CA THR A 280 20.69 8.83 2.33
C THR A 280 20.99 7.57 1.51
N LEU A 281 19.99 6.73 1.23
CA LEU A 281 20.18 5.49 0.49
C LEU A 281 19.87 5.68 -0.99
N GLU A 282 20.85 5.51 -1.87
CA GLU A 282 20.63 5.54 -3.31
C GLU A 282 19.89 4.29 -3.81
N ASN A 283 19.13 4.43 -4.90
CA ASN A 283 18.30 3.36 -5.47
C ASN A 283 19.08 2.11 -5.91
N ASN A 284 20.33 2.28 -6.34
CA ASN A 284 21.24 1.22 -6.77
C ASN A 284 22.03 0.59 -5.61
N LYS A 285 21.99 1.17 -4.40
CA LYS A 285 22.79 0.76 -3.24
C LYS A 285 21.98 0.12 -2.12
N VAL A 286 20.79 -0.41 -2.43
CA VAL A 286 19.89 -1.01 -1.42
C VAL A 286 20.57 -2.12 -0.59
N GLN A 287 21.54 -2.83 -1.18
CA GLN A 287 22.34 -3.84 -0.46
C GLN A 287 23.16 -3.25 0.70
N GLU A 288 23.69 -2.04 0.55
CA GLU A 288 24.43 -1.35 1.62
C GLU A 288 23.52 -1.01 2.80
N GLY A 289 22.23 -0.79 2.52
CA GLY A 289 21.20 -0.56 3.53
C GLY A 289 20.92 -1.79 4.40
N GLN A 290 21.17 -3.02 3.94
CA GLN A 290 20.79 -4.24 4.67
C GLN A 290 21.42 -4.33 6.07
N ALA A 291 22.59 -3.74 6.29
CA ALA A 291 23.22 -3.64 7.60
C ALA A 291 22.33 -2.93 8.63
N VAL A 292 21.48 -1.99 8.19
CA VAL A 292 20.58 -1.23 9.08
C VAL A 292 19.57 -2.14 9.76
N ILE A 293 19.10 -3.22 9.11
CA ILE A 293 18.19 -4.18 9.75
C ILE A 293 18.87 -4.85 10.94
N GLN A 294 20.16 -5.21 10.81
CA GLN A 294 20.93 -5.77 11.91
C GLN A 294 21.17 -4.73 13.01
N GLU A 295 21.43 -3.48 12.65
CA GLU A 295 21.57 -2.38 13.61
C GLU A 295 20.27 -2.15 14.41
N ILE A 296 19.10 -2.24 13.78
CA ILE A 296 17.79 -2.19 14.46
C ILE A 296 17.71 -3.30 15.50
N GLN A 297 17.99 -4.55 15.12
CA GLN A 297 17.95 -5.69 16.03
C GLN A 297 18.93 -5.53 17.20
N GLN A 298 20.14 -5.04 16.94
CA GLN A 298 21.15 -4.78 17.97
C GLN A 298 20.68 -3.67 18.93
N ALA A 299 20.09 -2.59 18.43
CA ALA A 299 19.58 -1.50 19.26
C ALA A 299 18.52 -1.99 20.27
N PHE A 300 17.59 -2.85 19.83
CA PHE A 300 16.58 -3.43 20.73
C PHE A 300 17.15 -4.52 21.65
N THR A 301 18.17 -5.25 21.22
CA THR A 301 18.87 -6.21 22.09
C THR A 301 19.55 -5.49 23.25
N GLN A 302 20.28 -4.40 22.97
CA GLN A 302 20.93 -3.57 24.00
C GLN A 302 19.91 -2.92 24.95
N LEU A 303 18.76 -2.52 24.42
CA LEU A 303 17.64 -2.02 25.23
C LEU A 303 17.14 -3.07 26.25
N GLY A 304 17.03 -4.34 25.82
CA GLY A 304 16.61 -5.46 26.68
C GLY A 304 17.63 -5.80 27.78
N VAL A 305 18.94 -5.72 27.48
CA VAL A 305 20.01 -5.94 28.48
C VAL A 305 20.01 -4.84 29.54
N GLY A 306 19.70 -3.59 29.17
CA GLY A 306 19.63 -2.46 30.10
C GLY A 306 18.38 -2.44 30.99
N ALA A 307 17.32 -3.20 30.66
CA ALA A 307 16.09 -3.25 31.44
C ALA A 307 16.20 -4.15 32.69
N GLN A 308 17.03 -5.20 32.65
CA GLN A 308 17.24 -6.11 33.79
C GLN A 308 18.24 -5.59 34.83
N GLY A 309 19.09 -4.62 34.48
CA GLY A 309 20.09 -4.05 35.40
C GLY A 309 19.57 -2.94 36.33
N GLY A 310 18.29 -2.58 36.26
CA GLY A 310 17.71 -1.44 36.99
C GLY A 310 16.89 -1.77 38.24
N LEU A 311 16.76 -3.05 38.60
CA LEU A 311 16.02 -3.52 39.79
C LEU A 311 16.99 -4.05 40.85
N SER A 312 17.95 -3.21 41.23
CA SER A 312 18.76 -3.42 42.43
C SER A 312 19.19 -2.05 42.93
N ILE A 313 18.43 -1.51 43.88
CA ILE A 313 18.81 -0.94 45.19
C ILE A 313 17.51 -0.53 45.88
#